data_AF-A0A3M1R4V7-F1
#
_entry.id   AF-A0A3M1R4V7-F1
#
_cell.length_a   1.000
_cell.length_b   1.000
_cell.length_c   1.000
_cell.angle_alpha   90.00
_cell.angle_beta   90.00
_cell.angle_gamma   90.00
#
_symmetry.space_group_name_H-M   'P 1'
#
loop_
_entity.id
_entity.type
_entity.pdbx_description
1 polymer ?
#
loop_
_entity_poly.entity_id
_entity_poly.type
_entity_poly.pdbx_seq_one_letter_code
_entity_poly.pdbx_strand_id
1 'polypeptide(L)'
;MELKQDQPKTLSAEAIQLQGSLRTRLKGFWWMLKADKFAMVGLFYLLAWCFIALFADYIAPHDPTFQTLGKRLTPGFWSARGSMTFFLGTDHLGRDVLSRLLFGSRVSIIVGLSTVALAGTLGTLLGLISG
;
A
#
# COMPACT_ATOMS: atom_id res chain seq x y z
N MET A 1 -5.09 -40.79 42.56
CA MET A 1 -5.67 -39.86 41.58
C MET A 1 -5.31 -38.45 41.99
N GLU A 2 -4.15 -37.94 41.58
CA GLU A 2 -3.85 -36.50 41.63
C GLU A 2 -2.92 -36.20 40.45
N LEU A 3 -3.51 -35.88 39.29
CA LEU A 3 -2.81 -35.23 38.19
C LEU A 3 -2.71 -33.75 38.55
N LYS A 4 -1.64 -33.41 39.28
CA LYS A 4 -1.36 -32.04 39.71
C LYS A 4 -0.94 -31.19 38.52
N GLN A 5 -1.91 -30.41 38.09
CA GLN A 5 -1.86 -29.22 37.25
C GLN A 5 -0.61 -28.35 37.53
N ASP A 6 0.44 -28.47 36.72
CA ASP A 6 1.70 -27.69 36.85
C ASP A 6 1.98 -26.79 35.63
N GLN A 7 0.94 -26.42 34.87
CA GLN A 7 1.07 -25.72 33.57
C GLN A 7 0.83 -24.19 33.49
N PRO A 8 0.83 -23.35 34.55
CA PRO A 8 0.63 -21.89 34.33
C PRO A 8 1.88 -20.99 34.33
N LYS A 9 3.07 -21.43 34.79
CA LYS A 9 4.23 -20.50 34.97
C LYS A 9 5.18 -20.40 33.78
N THR A 10 5.50 -21.51 33.12
CA THR A 10 6.49 -21.57 32.03
C THR A 10 6.01 -20.87 30.76
N LEU A 11 4.73 -21.05 30.38
CA LEU A 11 4.12 -20.40 29.21
C LEU A 11 4.11 -18.86 29.31
N SER A 12 3.95 -18.32 30.53
CA SER A 12 4.00 -16.87 30.75
C SER A 12 5.41 -16.31 30.58
N ALA A 13 6.44 -17.04 31.01
CA ALA A 13 7.84 -16.62 30.93
C ALA A 13 8.36 -16.63 29.48
N GLU A 14 8.00 -17.67 28.70
CA GLU A 14 8.32 -17.73 27.28
C GLU A 14 7.62 -16.63 26.48
N ALA A 15 6.32 -16.39 26.71
CA ALA A 15 5.58 -15.32 26.05
C ALA A 15 6.16 -13.91 26.34
N ILE A 16 6.61 -13.67 27.57
CA ILE A 16 7.26 -12.41 27.98
C ILE A 16 8.63 -12.26 27.32
N GLN A 17 9.45 -13.33 27.24
CA GLN A 17 10.73 -13.28 26.53
C GLN A 17 10.56 -13.09 25.02
N LEU A 18 9.57 -13.73 24.41
CA LEU A 18 9.26 -13.61 22.98
C LEU A 18 8.76 -12.20 22.64
N GLN A 19 7.93 -11.59 23.48
CA GLN A 19 7.55 -10.18 23.38
C GLN A 19 8.74 -9.23 23.51
N GLY A 20 9.67 -9.49 24.45
CA GLY A 20 10.87 -8.69 24.65
C GLY A 20 11.81 -8.72 23.44
N SER A 21 12.02 -9.92 22.88
CA SER A 21 12.78 -10.15 21.65
C SER A 21 12.18 -9.41 20.44
N LEU A 22 10.87 -9.55 20.21
CA LEU A 22 10.19 -8.91 19.08
C LEU A 22 10.19 -7.38 19.18
N ARG A 23 9.94 -6.82 20.36
CA ARG A 23 9.99 -5.36 20.56
C ARG A 23 11.38 -4.79 20.31
N THR A 24 12.42 -5.49 20.76
CA THR A 24 13.82 -5.05 20.58
C THR A 24 14.23 -5.10 19.11
N ARG A 25 13.81 -6.15 18.39
CA ARG A 25 14.02 -6.28 16.94
C ARG A 25 13.28 -5.20 16.13
N LEU A 26 12.01 -4.95 16.43
CA LEU A 26 11.22 -3.90 15.77
C LEU A 26 11.81 -2.52 16.02
N LYS A 27 12.24 -2.22 17.25
CA LYS A 27 12.89 -0.95 17.60
C LYS A 27 14.23 -0.78 16.88
N GLY A 28 15.02 -1.85 16.77
CA GLY A 28 16.28 -1.85 16.03
C GLY A 28 16.09 -1.65 14.52
N PHE A 29 15.11 -2.34 13.93
CA PHE A 29 14.74 -2.17 12.52
C PHE A 29 14.28 -0.74 12.21
N TRP A 30 13.44 -0.16 13.09
CA TRP A 30 12.97 1.20 12.91
C TRP A 30 14.07 2.25 13.06
N TRP A 31 15.04 1.99 13.94
CA TRP A 31 16.24 2.82 14.05
C TRP A 31 17.12 2.73 12.78
N MET A 32 17.32 1.52 12.23
CA MET A 32 18.02 1.33 10.95
C MET A 32 17.33 2.05 9.80
N LEU A 33 16.00 1.94 9.68
CA LEU A 33 15.22 2.63 8.64
C LEU A 33 15.36 4.15 8.75
N LYS A 34 15.38 4.70 9.96
CA LYS A 34 15.55 6.14 10.18
C LYS A 34 16.98 6.62 9.93
N ALA A 35 17.96 5.76 10.15
CA ALA A 35 19.36 6.10 9.91
C ALA A 35 19.64 6.27 8.41
N ASP A 36 18.93 5.54 7.55
CA ASP A 36 19.07 5.63 6.10
C ASP A 36 18.07 6.59 5.46
N LYS A 37 18.60 7.68 4.89
CA LYS A 37 17.80 8.70 4.19
C LYS A 37 17.06 8.14 2.97
N PHE A 38 17.66 7.22 2.22
CA PHE A 38 17.02 6.64 1.04
C PHE A 38 15.87 5.71 1.42
N ALA A 39 16.07 4.89 2.47
CA ALA A 39 15.01 4.04 3.00
C ALA A 39 13.81 4.87 3.47
N MET A 40 14.08 6.00 4.12
CA MET A 40 13.03 6.89 4.64
C MET A 40 12.28 7.64 3.52
N VAL A 41 12.96 8.04 2.44
CA VAL A 41 12.32 8.60 1.24
C VAL A 41 11.42 7.56 0.57
N GLY A 42 11.89 6.32 0.41
CA GLY A 42 11.08 5.23 -0.13
C GLY A 42 9.85 4.94 0.71
N LEU A 43 10.00 4.90 2.04
CA LEU A 43 8.88 4.72 2.96
C LEU A 43 7.87 5.87 2.86
N PHE A 44 8.33 7.12 2.81
CA PHE A 44 7.46 8.28 2.63
C PHE A 44 6.68 8.18 1.31
N TYR A 45 7.35 7.85 0.21
CA TYR A 45 6.71 7.71 -1.10
C TYR A 45 5.63 6.62 -1.10
N LEU A 46 5.93 5.46 -0.49
CA LEU A 46 4.98 4.36 -0.36
C LEU A 46 3.77 4.75 0.49
N LEU A 47 3.99 5.42 1.63
CA LEU A 47 2.91 5.90 2.49
C LEU A 47 2.05 6.97 1.81
N ALA A 48 2.65 7.88 1.05
CA ALA A 48 1.94 8.89 0.28
C ALA A 48 1.02 8.26 -0.77
N TRP A 49 1.50 7.25 -1.51
CA TRP A 49 0.65 6.53 -2.47
C TRP A 49 -0.45 5.71 -1.80
N CYS A 50 -0.16 5.06 -0.68
CA CYS A 50 -1.19 4.39 0.13
C CYS A 50 -2.27 5.37 0.59
N PHE A 51 -1.88 6.57 1.03
CA PHE A 51 -2.81 7.61 1.42
C PHE A 51 -3.68 8.04 0.24
N ILE A 52 -3.08 8.35 -0.91
CA ILE A 52 -3.82 8.74 -2.12
C ILE A 52 -4.85 7.66 -2.52
N ALA A 53 -4.45 6.38 -2.50
CA ALA A 53 -5.32 5.27 -2.86
C ALA A 53 -6.48 5.05 -1.90
N LEU A 54 -6.27 5.23 -0.60
CA LEU A 54 -7.32 5.11 0.42
C LEU A 54 -8.29 6.28 0.38
N PHE A 55 -7.80 7.49 0.13
CA PHE A 55 -8.60 8.70 0.06
C PHE A 55 -9.00 9.07 -1.37
N ALA A 56 -8.85 8.16 -2.34
CA ALA A 56 -9.17 8.40 -3.74
C ALA A 56 -10.63 8.84 -3.92
N ASP A 57 -11.56 8.26 -3.16
CA ASP A 57 -12.99 8.61 -3.18
C ASP A 57 -13.25 10.08 -2.76
N TYR A 58 -12.38 10.68 -1.96
CA TYR A 58 -12.49 12.07 -1.49
C TYR A 58 -11.62 13.05 -2.29
N ILE A 59 -10.52 12.57 -2.87
CA ILE A 59 -9.55 13.40 -3.61
C ILE A 59 -9.96 13.52 -5.08
N ALA A 60 -10.61 12.51 -5.64
CA ALA A 60 -11.00 12.49 -7.05
C ALA A 60 -12.05 13.59 -7.36
N PRO A 61 -11.80 14.46 -8.34
CA PRO A 61 -12.76 15.51 -8.71
C PRO A 61 -14.03 14.96 -9.37
N HIS A 62 -13.92 13.83 -10.07
CA HIS A 62 -15.01 13.23 -10.85
C HIS A 62 -15.09 11.72 -10.65
N ASP A 63 -16.24 11.14 -10.97
CA ASP A 63 -16.38 9.69 -11.03
C ASP A 63 -15.46 9.12 -12.14
N PRO A 64 -14.59 8.14 -11.84
CA PRO A 64 -13.63 7.58 -12.80
C PRO A 64 -14.28 6.82 -13.96
N THR A 65 -15.54 6.42 -13.83
CA THR A 65 -16.31 5.67 -14.82
C THR A 65 -17.24 6.55 -15.64
N PHE A 66 -17.53 7.76 -15.18
CA PHE A 66 -18.44 8.67 -15.86
C PHE A 66 -17.87 9.15 -17.19
N GLN A 67 -18.66 9.01 -18.26
CA GLN A 67 -18.26 9.32 -19.62
C GLN A 67 -18.97 10.56 -20.13
N THR A 68 -18.20 11.56 -20.56
CA THR A 68 -18.76 12.73 -21.23
C THR A 68 -18.48 12.66 -22.74
N LEU A 69 -19.44 12.14 -23.53
CA LEU A 69 -19.26 11.93 -24.97
C LEU A 69 -18.86 13.20 -25.74
N GLY A 70 -19.34 14.37 -25.32
CA GLY A 70 -19.01 15.65 -25.94
C GLY A 70 -17.63 16.21 -25.57
N LYS A 71 -16.92 15.59 -24.63
CA LYS A 71 -15.62 16.06 -24.11
C LYS A 71 -14.53 15.00 -24.23
N ARG A 72 -14.48 14.28 -25.36
CA ARG A 72 -13.42 13.30 -25.65
C ARG A 72 -12.11 14.01 -26.00
N LEU A 73 -10.99 13.44 -25.56
CA LEU A 73 -9.64 13.96 -25.88
C LEU A 73 -9.48 15.45 -25.55
N THR A 74 -10.12 15.90 -24.49
CA THR A 74 -9.98 17.29 -24.04
C THR A 74 -8.59 17.43 -23.42
N PRO A 75 -7.76 18.38 -23.86
CA PRO A 75 -6.44 18.55 -23.30
C PRO A 75 -6.54 19.04 -21.84
N GLY A 76 -5.50 18.78 -21.05
CA GLY A 76 -5.45 19.22 -19.65
C GLY A 76 -5.18 20.72 -19.49
N PHE A 77 -5.12 21.15 -18.23
CA PHE A 77 -5.08 22.58 -17.85
C PHE A 77 -3.92 23.38 -18.47
N TRP A 78 -2.83 22.72 -18.88
CA TRP A 78 -1.65 23.35 -19.47
C TRP A 78 -1.85 23.78 -20.93
N SER A 79 -2.94 23.35 -21.58
CA SER A 79 -3.23 23.71 -22.97
C SER A 79 -4.13 24.93 -23.05
N ALA A 80 -3.96 25.75 -24.09
CA ALA A 80 -4.84 26.89 -24.39
C ALA A 80 -6.32 26.49 -24.60
N ARG A 81 -6.59 25.23 -24.93
CA ARG A 81 -7.95 24.66 -25.07
C ARG A 81 -8.33 23.76 -23.89
N GLY A 82 -7.54 23.80 -22.82
CA GLY A 82 -7.73 23.00 -21.62
C GLY A 82 -8.85 23.52 -20.73
N SER A 83 -9.34 22.66 -19.84
CA SER A 83 -10.38 23.00 -18.88
C SER A 83 -9.92 22.68 -17.47
N MET A 84 -10.15 23.61 -16.52
CA MET A 84 -9.93 23.35 -15.08
C MET A 84 -10.85 22.26 -14.53
N THR A 85 -11.95 21.95 -15.23
CA THR A 85 -12.84 20.85 -14.86
C THR A 85 -12.14 19.50 -15.02
N PHE A 86 -11.35 19.31 -16.08
CA PHE A 86 -10.58 18.08 -16.31
C PHE A 86 -9.10 18.41 -16.23
N PHE A 87 -8.55 18.39 -15.02
CA PHE A 87 -7.21 18.89 -14.74
C PHE A 87 -6.14 18.24 -15.65
N LEU A 88 -6.12 16.90 -15.71
CA LEU A 88 -5.25 16.15 -16.61
C LEU A 88 -5.86 15.90 -18.01
N GLY A 89 -7.03 16.48 -18.28
CA GLY A 89 -7.79 16.23 -19.49
C GLY A 89 -8.61 14.95 -19.44
N THR A 90 -9.14 14.56 -20.58
CA THR A 90 -9.99 13.39 -20.74
C THR A 90 -9.43 12.38 -21.73
N ASP A 91 -9.83 11.13 -21.58
CA ASP A 91 -9.45 10.07 -22.52
C ASP A 91 -10.34 10.00 -23.77
N HIS A 92 -10.13 8.97 -24.59
CA HIS A 92 -10.90 8.71 -25.81
C HIS A 92 -12.40 8.46 -25.55
N LEU A 93 -12.78 8.08 -24.33
CA LEU A 93 -14.18 7.92 -23.92
C LEU A 93 -14.74 9.17 -23.23
N GLY A 94 -13.92 10.21 -23.02
CA GLY A 94 -14.32 11.43 -22.33
C GLY A 94 -14.38 11.25 -20.81
N ARG A 95 -13.61 10.31 -20.24
CA ARG A 95 -13.45 10.12 -18.79
C ARG A 95 -12.31 10.97 -18.27
N ASP A 96 -12.43 11.47 -17.04
CA ASP A 96 -11.37 12.22 -16.39
C ASP A 96 -10.11 11.35 -16.16
N VAL A 97 -8.98 11.80 -16.68
CA VAL A 97 -7.70 11.08 -16.54
C VAL A 97 -7.21 11.15 -15.09
N LEU A 98 -7.37 12.28 -14.40
CA LEU A 98 -6.89 12.44 -13.03
C LEU A 98 -7.59 11.48 -12.08
N SER A 99 -8.93 11.48 -12.09
CA SER A 99 -9.72 10.58 -11.27
C SER A 99 -9.38 9.11 -11.54
N ARG A 100 -9.17 8.72 -12.80
CA ARG A 100 -8.75 7.34 -13.12
C ARG A 100 -7.36 6.97 -12.62
N LEU A 101 -6.41 7.91 -12.58
CA LEU A 101 -5.09 7.65 -12.00
C LEU A 101 -5.18 7.46 -10.48
N LEU A 102 -5.97 8.29 -9.80
CA LEU A 102 -6.19 8.18 -8.36
C LEU A 102 -6.85 6.84 -8.00
N PHE A 103 -7.93 6.47 -8.68
CA PHE A 103 -8.57 5.16 -8.47
C PHE A 103 -7.70 3.98 -8.94
N GLY A 104 -6.94 4.15 -10.03
CA GLY A 104 -5.99 3.16 -10.51
C GLY A 104 -4.92 2.83 -9.48
N SER A 105 -4.46 3.81 -8.70
CA SER A 105 -3.46 3.61 -7.64
C SER A 105 -3.91 2.60 -6.58
N ARG A 106 -5.22 2.56 -6.25
CA ARG A 106 -5.81 1.57 -5.33
C ARG A 106 -5.67 0.16 -5.87
N VAL A 107 -5.95 -0.03 -7.15
CA VAL A 107 -5.79 -1.34 -7.81
C VAL A 107 -4.32 -1.75 -7.83
N SER A 108 -3.41 -0.83 -8.17
CA SER A 108 -1.97 -1.10 -8.20
C SER A 108 -1.41 -1.54 -6.84
N ILE A 109 -1.85 -0.92 -5.74
CA ILE A 109 -1.42 -1.29 -4.39
C ILE A 109 -1.94 -2.68 -4.02
N ILE A 110 -3.20 -2.99 -4.31
CA ILE A 110 -3.79 -4.31 -4.01
C ILE A 110 -3.03 -5.40 -4.77
N VAL A 111 -2.78 -5.20 -6.06
CA VAL A 111 -2.06 -6.17 -6.89
C VAL A 111 -0.61 -6.31 -6.44
N GLY A 112 0.08 -5.21 -6.16
CA GLY A 112 1.46 -5.22 -5.68
C GLY A 112 1.60 -5.98 -4.36
N LEU A 113 0.75 -5.69 -3.37
CA LEU A 113 0.77 -6.37 -2.09
C LEU A 113 0.45 -7.86 -2.22
N SER A 114 -0.56 -8.20 -3.03
CA SER A 114 -0.94 -9.60 -3.29
C SER A 114 0.20 -10.38 -3.94
N THR A 115 0.91 -9.76 -4.88
CA THR A 115 2.04 -10.38 -5.59
C THR A 115 3.20 -10.65 -4.64
N VAL A 116 3.58 -9.68 -3.80
CA VAL A 116 4.66 -9.83 -2.82
C VAL A 116 4.31 -10.91 -1.79
N ALA A 117 3.06 -10.95 -1.30
CA ALA A 117 2.61 -11.98 -0.39
C ALA A 117 2.73 -13.37 -1.01
N LEU A 118 2.21 -13.57 -2.22
CA LEU A 118 2.28 -14.84 -2.94
C LEU A 118 3.72 -15.26 -3.22
N ALA A 119 4.54 -14.36 -3.76
CA ALA A 119 5.95 -14.63 -4.04
C ALA A 119 6.73 -14.96 -2.77
N GLY A 120 6.47 -14.25 -1.67
CA GLY A 120 7.08 -14.52 -0.37
C GLY A 120 6.69 -15.88 0.18
N THR A 121 5.42 -16.26 0.11
CA THR A 121 4.94 -17.58 0.54
C THR A 121 5.58 -18.69 -0.29
N LEU A 122 5.50 -18.61 -1.61
CA LEU A 122 6.05 -19.64 -2.50
C LEU A 122 7.57 -19.73 -2.39
N GLY A 123 8.26 -18.59 -2.37
CA GLY A 123 9.72 -18.54 -2.22
C GLY A 123 10.19 -19.11 -0.89
N THR A 124 9.47 -18.85 0.21
CA THR A 124 9.79 -19.43 1.52
C THR A 124 9.59 -20.93 1.51
N LEU A 125 8.48 -21.44 0.97
CA LEU A 125 8.22 -22.88 0.87
C LEU A 125 9.30 -23.59 0.05
N LEU A 126 9.66 -23.05 -1.12
CA LEU A 126 10.73 -23.61 -1.93
C LEU A 126 12.09 -23.57 -1.22
N GLY A 127 12.40 -22.46 -0.55
CA GLY A 127 13.63 -22.32 0.23
C GLY A 127 13.74 -23.36 1.34
N LEU A 128 12.64 -23.67 2.02
CA LEU A 128 12.58 -24.72 3.05
C LEU A 128 12.71 -26.14 2.48
N ILE A 129 12.29 -26.37 1.24
CA ILE A 129 12.44 -27.68 0.58
C ILE A 129 13.88 -27.89 0.10
N SER A 130 14.54 -26.83 -0.37
CA SER A 130 15.88 -26.92 -0.97
C SER A 130 17.05 -26.80 0.01
N GLY A 131 16.81 -26.21 1.19
CA GLY A 131 17.82 -25.99 2.22
C GLY A 131 17.89 -27.16 3.20
#